data_AF-A0A976LFG3-F1
#
_entry.id   AF-A0A976LFG3-F1
#
_cell.length_a   1.000
_cell.length_b   1.000
_cell.length_c   1.000
_cell.angle_alpha   90.00
_cell.angle_beta   90.00
_cell.angle_gamma   90.00
#
_symmetry.space_group_name_H-M   'P 1'
#
loop_
_entity.id
_entity.type
_entity.pdbx_description
1 polymer ?
#
loop_
_entity_poly.entity_id
_entity_poly.type
_entity_poly.pdbx_seq_one_letter_code
_entity_poly.pdbx_strand_id
1 'polypeptide(L)'
;MSFMGSSVTVSITNQIDLERIARILASAIPSHAMITLEGDLGAGKTTFTKFLGAAIGIPSNEIVSPTFGLIHIHQGPTQLTHIDAFRLSGVEDLEQLGWDEIISQ
;
A
#
# COMPACT_ATOMS: atom_id res chain seq x y z
N MET A 1 5.85 -18.91 -12.17
CA MET A 1 6.85 -18.81 -11.09
C MET A 1 6.10 -19.14 -9.79
N SER A 2 6.43 -20.25 -9.12
CA SER A 2 5.74 -20.60 -7.85
C SER A 2 6.38 -19.81 -6.72
N PHE A 3 5.64 -18.87 -6.12
CA PHE A 3 6.06 -18.21 -4.89
C PHE A 3 5.92 -19.21 -3.73
N MET A 4 7.04 -19.67 -3.15
CA MET A 4 7.06 -20.42 -1.88
C MET A 4 6.93 -19.45 -0.70
N GLY A 5 5.83 -18.70 -0.67
CA GLY A 5 5.48 -17.84 0.46
C GLY A 5 4.57 -18.56 1.45
N SER A 6 4.67 -18.23 2.73
CA SER A 6 3.63 -18.58 3.71
C SER A 6 2.38 -17.75 3.41
N SER A 7 1.21 -18.38 3.43
CA SER A 7 -0.08 -17.68 3.30
C SER A 7 -0.88 -17.79 4.59
N VAL A 8 -1.61 -16.71 4.91
CA VAL A 8 -2.56 -16.66 6.02
C VAL A 8 -3.85 -16.06 5.49
N THR A 9 -4.97 -16.69 5.82
CA THR A 9 -6.31 -16.21 5.45
C THR A 9 -6.99 -15.63 6.68
N VAL A 10 -7.56 -14.43 6.53
CA VAL A 10 -8.28 -13.74 7.60
C VAL A 10 -9.64 -13.28 7.06
N SER A 11 -10.71 -13.50 7.83
CA SER A 11 -12.03 -12.95 7.51
C SER A 11 -12.15 -11.51 8.00
N ILE A 12 -12.50 -10.59 7.11
CA ILE A 12 -12.72 -9.17 7.39
C ILE A 12 -14.18 -8.87 7.13
N THR A 13 -14.93 -8.49 8.17
CA THR A 13 -16.39 -8.31 8.07
C THR A 13 -16.80 -6.84 8.14
N ASN A 14 -15.90 -5.98 8.60
CA ASN A 14 -16.16 -4.55 8.80
C ASN A 14 -14.84 -3.74 8.74
N GLN A 15 -14.96 -2.41 8.82
CA GLN A 15 -13.79 -1.53 8.74
C GLN A 15 -12.88 -1.62 9.97
N ILE A 16 -13.40 -1.98 11.15
CA ILE A 16 -12.62 -2.15 12.38
C ILE A 16 -11.67 -3.35 12.24
N ASP A 17 -12.15 -4.46 11.66
CA ASP A 17 -11.34 -5.63 11.34
C ASP A 17 -10.20 -5.25 10.37
N LEU A 18 -10.54 -4.46 9.35
CA LEU A 18 -9.57 -4.01 8.33
C LEU A 18 -8.49 -3.11 8.95
N GLU A 19 -8.88 -2.16 9.80
CA GLU A 19 -7.95 -1.30 10.53
C GLU A 19 -7.03 -2.12 11.44
N ARG A 20 -7.58 -3.10 12.15
CA ARG A 20 -6.82 -3.96 13.05
C ARG A 20 -5.74 -4.74 12.30
N ILE A 21 -6.07 -5.32 11.13
CA ILE A 21 -5.07 -6.03 10.32
C ILE A 21 -4.01 -5.07 9.78
N ALA A 22 -4.39 -3.86 9.35
CA ALA A 22 -3.42 -2.87 8.90
C ALA A 22 -2.41 -2.50 10.01
N ARG A 23 -2.88 -2.33 11.26
CA ARG A 23 -2.04 -2.07 12.43
C ARG A 23 -1.10 -3.23 12.76
N ILE A 24 -1.61 -4.47 12.70
CA ILE A 24 -0.80 -5.67 12.92
C ILE A 24 0.30 -5.75 11.86
N LEU A 25 -0.06 -5.56 10.59
CA LEU A 25 0.89 -5.60 9.48
C LEU A 25 1.96 -4.50 9.64
N ALA A 26 1.56 -3.26 9.94
CA ALA A 26 2.50 -2.16 10.20
C ALA A 26 3.53 -2.47 11.29
N SER A 27 3.15 -3.21 12.33
CA SER A 27 4.05 -3.61 13.41
C SER A 27 4.98 -4.79 13.08
N ALA A 28 4.67 -5.54 12.03
CA ALA A 28 5.36 -6.77 11.65
C ALA A 28 6.27 -6.61 10.42
N ILE A 29 6.00 -5.63 9.57
CA ILE A 29 6.80 -5.37 8.36
C ILE A 29 8.12 -4.65 8.73
N PRO A 30 9.21 -4.91 7.99
CA PRO A 30 10.43 -4.12 8.11
C PRO A 30 10.19 -2.67 7.63
N SER A 31 11.11 -1.77 7.98
CA SER A 31 11.06 -0.35 7.57
C SER A 31 11.04 -0.17 6.04
N HIS A 32 11.65 -1.11 5.31
CA HIS A 32 11.67 -1.15 3.85
C HIS A 32 10.88 -2.38 3.40
N ALA A 33 9.62 -2.16 3.03
CA ALA A 33 8.71 -3.24 2.61
C ALA A 33 7.91 -2.79 1.39
N MET A 34 7.76 -3.71 0.43
CA MET A 34 6.84 -3.54 -0.70
C MET A 34 5.59 -4.38 -0.45
N ILE A 35 4.43 -3.74 -0.45
CA ILE A 35 3.14 -4.40 -0.25
C ILE A 35 2.31 -4.21 -1.52
N THR A 36 1.89 -5.32 -2.12
CA THR A 36 0.94 -5.31 -3.23
C THR A 36 -0.47 -5.57 -2.71
N LEU A 37 -1.46 -4.82 -3.22
CA LEU A 37 -2.87 -4.99 -2.88
C LEU A 37 -3.65 -5.34 -4.14
N GLU A 38 -4.23 -6.54 -4.17
CA GLU A 38 -5.03 -7.03 -5.29
C GLU A 38 -6.49 -7.20 -4.86
N GLY A 39 -7.42 -6.93 -5.77
CA GLY A 39 -8.85 -7.10 -5.57
C GLY A 39 -9.67 -6.15 -6.42
N ASP A 40 -10.98 -6.36 -6.46
CA ASP A 40 -11.91 -5.59 -7.30
C ASP A 40 -12.03 -4.11 -6.91
N LEU A 41 -12.66 -3.32 -7.78
CA LEU A 41 -13.07 -1.96 -7.46
C LEU A 41 -14.01 -1.98 -6.25
N GLY A 42 -13.71 -1.17 -5.24
CA GLY A 42 -14.49 -1.15 -3.99
C GLY A 42 -14.11 -2.22 -2.96
N ALA A 43 -13.15 -3.11 -3.24
CA ALA A 43 -12.68 -4.14 -2.29
C ALA A 43 -12.01 -3.58 -1.01
N GLY A 44 -11.80 -2.26 -0.91
CA GLY A 44 -11.26 -1.61 0.28
C GLY A 44 -9.74 -1.36 0.27
N LYS A 45 -9.06 -1.57 -0.87
CA LYS A 45 -7.60 -1.33 -1.03
C LYS A 45 -7.15 0.05 -0.52
N THR A 46 -7.78 1.12 -1.00
CA THR A 46 -7.47 2.49 -0.56
C THR A 46 -7.72 2.71 0.93
N THR A 47 -8.81 2.13 1.46
CA THR A 47 -9.14 2.20 2.89
C THR A 47 -8.07 1.50 3.72
N PHE A 48 -7.60 0.33 3.28
CA PHE A 48 -6.50 -0.39 3.91
C PHE A 48 -5.21 0.45 3.91
N THR A 49 -4.83 1.06 2.78
CA THR A 49 -3.65 1.94 2.71
C THR A 49 -3.72 3.10 3.70
N LYS A 50 -4.91 3.71 3.88
CA LYS A 50 -5.12 4.77 4.88
C LYS A 50 -4.90 4.29 6.30
N PHE A 51 -5.43 3.12 6.65
CA PHE A 51 -5.21 2.54 7.98
C PHE A 51 -3.74 2.15 8.21
N LEU A 52 -3.08 1.61 7.18
CA LEU A 52 -1.66 1.26 7.25
C LEU A 52 -0.79 2.51 7.46
N GLY A 53 -0.99 3.55 6.65
CA GLY A 53 -0.26 4.82 6.78
C GLY A 53 -0.50 5.50 8.14
N ALA A 54 -1.74 5.46 8.64
CA ALA A 54 -2.05 5.93 9.99
C ALA A 54 -1.30 5.14 11.08
N ALA A 55 -1.18 3.82 10.92
CA ALA A 55 -0.46 2.97 11.86
C ALA A 55 1.05 3.23 11.88
N ILE A 56 1.64 3.71 10.78
CA ILE A 56 3.07 4.11 10.70
C ILE A 56 3.31 5.60 10.98
N GLY A 57 2.29 6.33 11.44
CA GLY A 57 2.41 7.70 11.94
C GLY A 57 2.13 8.80 10.92
N ILE A 58 1.49 8.50 9.79
CA ILE A 58 1.03 9.50 8.82
C ILE A 58 -0.45 9.81 9.09
N PRO A 59 -0.86 11.07 9.30
CA PRO A 59 -2.25 11.41 9.54
C PRO A 59 -3.19 10.86 8.45
N SER A 60 -4.26 10.18 8.83
CA SER A 60 -5.13 9.47 7.88
C SER A 60 -5.84 10.38 6.88
N ASN A 61 -6.04 11.65 7.23
CA ASN A 61 -6.59 12.70 6.37
C ASN A 61 -5.60 13.21 5.31
N GLU A 62 -4.30 12.94 5.47
CA GLU A 62 -3.27 13.29 4.49
C GLU A 62 -3.02 12.16 3.48
N ILE A 63 -3.51 10.96 3.76
CA ILE A 63 -3.39 9.81 2.87
C ILE A 63 -4.55 9.83 1.87
N VAL A 64 -4.20 10.07 0.61
CA VAL A 64 -5.14 10.14 -0.50
C VAL A 64 -4.68 9.21 -1.61
N SER A 65 -5.62 8.48 -2.24
CA SER A 65 -5.29 7.71 -3.44
C SER A 65 -4.78 8.66 -4.53
N PRO A 66 -3.85 8.20 -5.39
CA PRO A 66 -3.47 8.94 -6.58
C PRO A 66 -4.62 8.87 -7.60
N THR A 67 -5.72 9.59 -7.33
CA THR A 67 -6.95 9.57 -8.13
C THR A 67 -6.73 10.16 -9.53
N PHE A 68 -5.69 10.96 -9.73
CA PHE A 68 -5.28 11.53 -11.02
C PHE A 68 -3.78 11.36 -11.34
N GLY A 69 -3.00 10.84 -10.39
CA GLY A 69 -1.60 10.48 -10.58
C GLY A 69 -1.41 8.97 -10.65
N LEU A 70 -0.18 8.52 -10.89
CA LEU A 70 0.19 7.11 -10.74
C LEU A 70 0.80 6.83 -9.35
N ILE A 71 1.32 7.87 -8.68
CA ILE A 71 2.05 7.79 -7.41
C ILE A 71 1.67 8.96 -6.50
N HIS A 72 1.58 8.71 -5.19
CA HIS A 72 1.61 9.73 -4.15
C HIS A 72 2.63 9.33 -3.09
N ILE A 73 3.41 10.30 -2.62
CA ILE A 73 4.37 10.11 -1.53
C ILE A 73 3.84 10.85 -0.31
N HIS A 74 3.66 10.13 0.79
CA HIS A 74 3.25 10.67 2.07
C HIS A 74 4.44 10.63 3.03
N GLN A 75 4.82 11.80 3.55
CA GLN A 75 5.94 11.93 4.48
C GLN A 75 5.47 11.68 5.91
N GLY A 76 6.32 11.02 6.70
CA GLY A 76 6.06 10.65 8.09
C GLY A 76 7.31 10.05 8.72
N PRO A 77 7.21 9.45 9.92
CA PRO A 77 8.32 8.71 10.52
C PRO A 77 8.88 7.62 9.59
N THR A 78 8.00 7.00 8.81
CA THR A 78 8.30 6.15 7.68
C THR A 78 7.59 6.71 6.45
N GLN A 79 8.30 6.87 5.34
CA GLN A 79 7.71 7.31 4.08
C GLN A 79 6.75 6.24 3.53
N LEU A 80 5.56 6.66 3.09
CA LEU A 80 4.62 5.81 2.38
C LEU A 80 4.53 6.23 0.91
N THR A 81 5.02 5.38 0.03
CA THR A 81 4.85 5.53 -1.42
C THR A 81 3.65 4.71 -1.88
N HIS A 82 2.58 5.38 -2.29
CA HIS A 82 1.34 4.75 -2.74
C HIS A 82 1.24 4.82 -4.26
N ILE A 83 1.31 3.66 -4.92
CA ILE A 83 1.21 3.53 -6.38
C ILE A 83 -0.12 2.89 -6.75
N ASP A 84 -0.83 3.47 -7.72
CA ASP A 84 -2.03 2.86 -8.29
C ASP A 84 -1.66 2.01 -9.51
N ALA A 85 -1.38 0.74 -9.25
CA ALA A 85 -0.99 -0.23 -10.27
C ALA A 85 -2.10 -0.54 -11.29
N PHE A 86 -3.37 -0.23 -10.99
CA PHE A 86 -4.49 -0.46 -11.92
C PHE A 86 -4.37 0.40 -13.20
N ARG A 87 -3.64 1.52 -13.13
CA ARG A 87 -3.46 2.46 -14.24
C ARG A 87 -2.15 2.27 -15.00
N LEU A 88 -1.29 1.37 -14.56
CA LEU A 88 -0.05 1.06 -15.25
C LEU A 88 -0.37 0.18 -16.47
N SER A 89 0.08 0.63 -17.63
CA SER A 89 -0.09 -0.04 -18.92
C SER A 89 1.11 -0.92 -19.28
N GLY A 90 2.23 -0.78 -18.56
CA GLY A 90 3.43 -1.57 -18.79
C GLY A 90 4.64 -1.07 -18.00
N VAL A 91 5.80 -1.65 -18.32
CA VAL A 91 7.09 -1.31 -17.67
C VAL A 91 7.49 0.14 -17.94
N GLU A 92 7.14 0.68 -19.10
CA GLU A 92 7.44 2.07 -19.47
C GLU A 92 6.82 3.09 -18.48
N ASP A 93 5.62 2.79 -17.94
CA ASP A 93 5.00 3.65 -16.93
C ASP A 93 5.74 3.58 -15.58
N LEU A 94 6.32 2.42 -15.25
CA LEU A 94 7.17 2.26 -14.05
C LEU A 94 8.48 3.03 -14.19
N GLU A 95 9.10 3.00 -15.37
CA GLU A 95 10.31 3.79 -15.65
C GLU A 95 10.03 5.29 -15.51
N GLN A 96 8.91 5.78 -16.07
CA GLN A 96 8.49 7.18 -15.93
C GLN A 96 8.20 7.59 -14.49
N LEU A 97 7.78 6.64 -13.64
CA LEU A 97 7.57 6.87 -12.22
C LEU A 97 8.87 6.96 -11.41
N GLY A 98 10.02 6.64 -12.01
CA GLY A 98 11.29 6.52 -11.29
C GLY A 98 11.32 5.27 -10.40
N TRP A 99 10.78 4.15 -10.88
CA TRP A 99 10.68 2.89 -10.12
C TRP A 99 12.00 2.48 -9.43
N ASP A 100 13.13 2.60 -10.12
CA ASP A 100 14.44 2.25 -9.57
C ASP A 100 14.81 3.08 -8.33
N GLU A 101 14.44 4.36 -8.29
CA GLU A 101 14.63 5.22 -7.11
C GLU A 101 13.66 4.86 -5.98
N ILE A 102 12.47 4.37 -6.30
CA ILE A 102 11.47 3.97 -5.31
C ILE A 102 11.88 2.70 -4.58
N ILE A 103 12.41 1.70 -5.30
CA ILE A 103 12.78 0.40 -4.72
C ILE A 103 14.17 0.37 -4.08
N SER A 104 14.99 1.40 -4.32
CA SER A 104 16.33 1.52 -3.75
C SER A 104 16.37 2.30 -2.43
N GLN A 105 15.22 2.78 -1.95
CA GLN A 105 15.02 3.38 -0.63
C GLN A 105 14.91 2.30 0.43
#